data_AF-A0A9W9PN50-F1
#
_entry.id   AF-A0A9W9PN50-F1
#
_cell.length_a   1.000
_cell.length_b   1.000
_cell.length_c   1.000
_cell.angle_alpha   90.00
_cell.angle_beta   90.00
_cell.angle_gamma   90.00
#
_symmetry.space_group_name_H-M   'P 1'
#
loop_
_entity.id
_entity.type
_entity.pdbx_description
1 polymer ?
#
loop_
_entity_poly.entity_id
_entity_poly.type
_entity_poly.pdbx_seq_one_letter_code
_entity_poly.pdbx_strand_id
1 'polypeptide(L)'
;MLSERGLKWSVGDYAHGQQDVYDRDGNPRGVVSFANAENWMLHAELNKQSFDAERCSYGEGYTGTLRLRPAMARHLNSYFRPATAFLAEEITFAAGLTSLNEACALVLCDAGDIIMLGQPVIDLGYVPVGNEQQFLPDSIAALDAGFNAAKAAGKTIKALIICNPHNPLGRCYPRETLSQDREDRPSEEFVSVRSIDLTNVIDPSQVHVMYGMSKLLEDQDFVREILRKSQDGLLRNRLLAESLLNQAGIRFYDKENASLFVWLDLSPHLPIGNTEGDAWAAERLLSQQLQAAGVIMATGKQYHAEQRGRFRVIFCVDEETLREGIRRCPILISPPLDLEILCQPSAVCPFSIAQVTQYYSKATVANNTPESFTKWRVYRGSQIHIPLDITSVVCLTTTHAVASLMTMTALWMLSSFVRWVRLKIYQYEVTFAIYMLTPTEKFIFNSLLLTLVTMIAAGIYIYLPDHLRTIYGHLYYYWAGERTLMTSRLSSMSSVFGEATAPLEVVYDTAKNTAAATTHHLGEL
;
A
#
# COMPACT_ATOMS: atom_id res chain seq x y z
N MET A 1 13.37 27.32 -13.98
CA MET A 1 11.93 27.47 -13.71
C MET A 1 11.41 26.16 -13.16
N LEU A 2 10.64 26.20 -12.07
CA LEU A 2 9.96 25.02 -11.54
C LEU A 2 8.74 24.70 -12.41
N SER A 3 8.33 23.43 -12.47
CA SER A 3 7.03 23.05 -13.04
C SER A 3 5.88 23.61 -12.20
N GLU A 4 4.65 23.67 -12.70
CA GLU A 4 3.47 24.08 -11.89
C GLU A 4 3.34 23.27 -10.60
N ARG A 5 3.60 21.96 -10.69
CA ARG A 5 3.66 21.07 -9.51
C ARG A 5 4.78 21.48 -8.56
N GLY A 6 5.97 21.78 -9.09
CA GLY A 6 7.11 22.25 -8.30
C GLY A 6 6.84 23.61 -7.65
N LEU A 7 6.13 24.52 -8.31
CA LEU A 7 5.70 25.80 -7.76
C LEU A 7 4.73 25.59 -6.59
N LYS A 8 3.74 24.70 -6.73
CA LYS A 8 2.83 24.36 -5.63
C LYS A 8 3.57 23.86 -4.40
N TRP A 9 4.58 22.99 -4.59
CA TRP A 9 5.38 22.44 -3.48
C TRP A 9 6.45 23.39 -2.95
N SER A 10 6.88 24.41 -3.72
CA SER A 10 7.82 25.41 -3.22
C SER A 10 7.25 26.33 -2.13
N VAL A 11 5.92 26.29 -1.93
CA VAL A 11 5.21 27.02 -0.87
C VAL A 11 4.85 26.11 0.31
N GLY A 12 5.22 24.82 0.26
CA GLY A 12 4.96 23.88 1.36
C GLY A 12 5.76 24.23 2.62
N ASP A 13 5.22 23.85 3.78
CA ASP A 13 5.75 24.11 5.14
C ASP A 13 7.19 23.61 5.34
N TYR A 14 8.16 24.34 4.79
CA TYR A 14 9.55 24.21 5.19
C TYR A 14 9.71 24.93 6.52
N ALA A 15 10.01 24.20 7.59
CA ALA A 15 10.24 24.81 8.90
C ALA A 15 11.46 25.74 8.82
N HIS A 16 11.23 27.04 8.76
CA HIS A 16 12.27 28.06 8.81
C HIS A 16 12.55 28.44 10.27
N GLY A 17 13.83 28.47 10.67
CA GLY A 17 14.25 28.97 11.98
C GLY A 17 14.58 27.89 13.02
N GLN A 18 14.85 28.34 14.25
CA GLN A 18 15.07 27.47 15.41
C GLN A 18 13.74 26.83 15.82
N GLN A 19 13.74 25.53 16.12
CA GLN A 19 12.55 24.88 16.64
C GLN A 19 12.28 25.39 18.07
N ASP A 20 11.11 25.98 18.28
CA ASP A 20 10.67 26.45 19.60
C ASP A 20 9.93 25.32 20.32
N VAL A 21 10.59 24.17 20.53
CA VAL A 21 9.97 23.00 21.18
C VAL A 21 9.94 23.23 22.69
N TYR A 22 8.82 22.88 23.33
CA TYR A 22 8.72 22.85 24.78
C TYR A 22 9.76 21.90 25.39
N ASP A 23 10.46 22.38 26.41
CA ASP A 23 11.26 21.57 27.32
C ASP A 23 11.12 22.17 28.72
N ARG A 24 10.86 21.35 29.73
CA ARG A 24 10.54 21.84 31.08
C ARG A 24 11.62 22.75 31.66
N ASP A 25 12.89 22.42 31.43
CA ASP A 25 14.02 23.07 32.08
C ASP A 25 14.72 24.07 31.15
N GLY A 26 14.90 23.70 29.88
CA GLY A 26 15.61 24.44 28.85
C GLY A 26 14.75 25.41 28.04
N ASN A 27 13.47 25.09 27.82
CA ASN A 27 12.55 25.97 27.09
C ASN A 27 11.10 25.89 27.59
N PRO A 28 10.83 26.34 28.84
CA PRO A 28 9.51 26.17 29.47
C PRO A 28 8.40 26.96 28.79
N ARG A 29 8.71 27.87 27.85
CA ARG A 29 7.73 28.61 27.05
C ARG A 29 7.62 28.10 25.60
N GLY A 30 8.44 27.13 25.21
CA GLY A 30 8.41 26.54 23.89
C GLY A 30 7.06 25.88 23.62
N VAL A 31 6.74 25.72 22.34
CA VAL A 31 5.50 25.16 21.84
C VAL A 31 5.39 23.67 22.16
N VAL A 32 4.25 23.27 22.73
CA VAL A 32 3.86 21.87 22.83
C VAL A 32 3.12 21.48 21.55
N SER A 33 3.73 20.58 20.76
CA SER A 33 3.13 20.12 19.51
C SER A 33 2.47 18.75 19.67
N PHE A 34 1.15 18.72 19.55
CA PHE A 34 0.34 17.52 19.41
C PHE A 34 -0.10 17.30 17.95
N ALA A 35 0.68 17.76 16.97
CA ALA A 35 0.33 17.58 15.56
C ALA A 35 0.88 16.28 14.95
N ASN A 36 2.09 15.89 15.34
CA ASN A 36 2.86 14.83 14.68
C ASN A 36 2.61 13.47 15.32
N ALA A 37 2.06 12.53 14.55
CA ALA A 37 1.80 11.17 15.01
C ALA A 37 3.09 10.34 15.01
N GLU A 38 3.92 10.55 16.04
CA GLU A 38 5.18 9.85 16.27
C GLU A 38 5.18 9.20 17.66
N ASN A 39 5.80 8.03 17.78
CA ASN A 39 5.94 7.32 19.05
C ASN A 39 7.31 7.63 19.70
N TRP A 40 7.39 8.77 20.39
CA TRP A 40 8.62 9.23 21.05
C TRP A 40 9.11 8.30 22.15
N MET A 41 8.20 7.51 22.74
CA MET A 41 8.52 6.59 23.85
C MET A 41 9.48 5.47 23.46
N LEU A 42 9.68 5.22 22.16
CA LEU A 42 10.56 4.15 21.67
C LEU A 42 11.95 4.63 21.28
N HIS A 43 12.20 5.94 21.19
CA HIS A 43 13.47 6.48 20.68
C HIS A 43 14.70 5.94 21.44
N ALA A 44 14.64 5.91 22.77
CA ALA A 44 15.74 5.42 23.60
C ALA A 44 16.06 3.94 23.37
N GLU A 45 15.05 3.12 23.02
CA GLU A 45 15.24 1.70 22.72
C GLU A 45 15.78 1.48 21.30
N LEU A 46 15.35 2.31 20.34
CA LEU A 46 15.81 2.26 18.95
C LEU A 46 17.28 2.70 18.81
N ASN A 47 17.76 3.61 19.67
CA ASN A 47 19.14 4.08 19.67
C ASN A 47 20.18 3.04 20.14
N LYS A 48 19.74 1.90 20.67
CA LYS A 48 20.63 0.82 21.14
C LYS A 48 21.10 -0.10 20.01
N GLN A 49 20.69 0.16 18.77
CA GLN A 49 20.96 -0.72 17.63
C GLN A 49 22.35 -0.46 17.03
N SER A 50 23.11 -1.53 16.81
CA SER A 50 24.40 -1.48 16.10
C SER A 50 24.23 -1.64 14.58
N PHE A 51 24.96 -0.84 13.81
CA PHE A 51 25.04 -0.95 12.36
C PHE A 51 26.40 -1.55 11.96
N ASP A 52 26.38 -2.61 11.16
CA ASP A 52 27.58 -3.17 10.51
C ASP A 52 27.77 -2.55 9.11
N ALA A 53 28.97 -2.71 8.54
CA ALA A 53 29.29 -2.16 7.21
C ALA A 53 28.53 -2.85 6.07
N GLU A 54 28.12 -4.11 6.24
CA GLU A 54 27.39 -4.88 5.24
C GLU A 54 26.00 -4.27 5.00
N ARG A 55 25.35 -3.78 6.07
CA ARG A 55 24.08 -3.01 6.04
C ARG A 55 24.18 -1.65 5.36
N CYS A 56 25.38 -1.11 5.16
CA CYS A 56 25.61 0.16 4.48
C CYS A 56 25.86 0.00 2.97
N SER A 57 25.69 -1.21 2.42
CA SER A 57 25.89 -1.49 1.00
C SER A 57 24.58 -1.77 0.26
N TYR A 58 24.60 -1.65 -1.07
CA TYR A 58 23.51 -2.10 -1.94
C TYR A 58 23.39 -3.64 -2.03
N GLY A 59 24.30 -4.40 -1.40
CA GLY A 59 24.67 -5.78 -1.75
C GLY A 59 23.56 -6.84 -1.76
N GLU A 60 22.38 -6.55 -1.22
CA GLU A 60 21.24 -7.46 -1.21
C GLU A 60 20.10 -7.02 -2.15
N GLY A 61 20.34 -6.01 -3.02
CA GLY A 61 19.41 -5.53 -4.04
C GLY A 61 18.56 -4.31 -3.64
N TYR A 62 17.87 -3.73 -4.62
CA TYR A 62 17.12 -2.47 -4.47
C TYR A 62 15.64 -2.66 -4.04
N THR A 63 15.14 -3.89 -4.02
CA THR A 63 13.72 -4.21 -3.75
C THR A 63 13.49 -4.76 -2.33
N GLY A 64 14.43 -4.51 -1.41
CA GLY A 64 14.45 -5.07 -0.07
C GLY A 64 15.37 -6.28 0.02
N THR A 65 16.05 -6.41 1.15
CA THR A 65 17.17 -7.34 1.25
C THR A 65 16.74 -8.79 1.47
N LEU A 66 17.60 -9.74 1.10
CA LEU A 66 17.38 -11.18 1.30
C LEU A 66 17.20 -11.54 2.77
N ARG A 67 17.79 -10.77 3.68
CA ARG A 67 17.62 -10.93 5.12
C ARG A 67 16.32 -10.32 5.64
N LEU A 68 15.94 -9.14 5.16
CA LEU A 68 14.78 -8.39 5.63
C LEU A 68 13.45 -8.99 5.14
N ARG A 69 13.37 -9.46 3.89
CA ARG A 69 12.12 -10.02 3.33
C ARG A 69 11.60 -11.23 4.11
N PRO A 70 12.40 -12.27 4.41
CA PRO A 70 11.95 -13.40 5.23
C PRO A 70 11.66 -12.99 6.67
N ALA A 71 12.41 -12.03 7.24
CA ALA A 71 12.15 -11.52 8.58
C ALA A 71 10.78 -10.83 8.65
N MET A 72 10.46 -9.99 7.65
CA MET A 72 9.15 -9.35 7.51
C MET A 72 8.04 -10.40 7.30
N ALA A 73 8.22 -11.36 6.39
CA ALA A 73 7.24 -12.42 6.17
C ALA A 73 6.94 -13.21 7.45
N ARG A 74 7.98 -13.63 8.19
CA ARG A 74 7.82 -14.31 9.49
C ARG A 74 7.08 -13.43 10.50
N HIS A 75 7.42 -12.16 10.59
CA HIS A 75 6.75 -11.20 11.48
C HIS A 75 5.26 -11.09 11.14
N LEU A 76 4.92 -10.81 9.88
CA LEU A 76 3.53 -10.71 9.42
C LEU A 76 2.75 -12.01 9.66
N ASN A 77 3.33 -13.16 9.35
CA ASN A 77 2.70 -14.46 9.58
C ASN A 77 2.46 -14.74 11.07
N SER A 78 3.36 -14.29 11.96
CA SER A 78 3.26 -14.51 13.41
C SER A 78 2.17 -13.65 14.06
N TYR A 79 2.09 -12.38 13.69
CA TYR A 79 1.20 -11.42 14.37
C TYR A 79 -0.17 -11.26 13.69
N PHE A 80 -0.25 -11.45 12.36
CA PHE A 80 -1.50 -11.18 11.63
C PHE A 80 -2.30 -12.43 11.29
N ARG A 81 -1.77 -13.64 11.55
CA ARG A 81 -2.44 -14.93 11.32
C ARG A 81 -3.18 -14.97 9.98
N PRO A 82 -2.48 -14.74 8.86
CA PRO A 82 -3.13 -14.56 7.58
C PRO A 82 -3.80 -15.87 7.11
N ALA A 83 -4.90 -15.76 6.37
CA ALA A 83 -5.59 -16.91 5.76
C ALA A 83 -4.65 -17.64 4.78
N THR A 84 -3.82 -16.87 4.07
CA THR A 84 -2.71 -17.38 3.25
C THR A 84 -1.40 -16.74 3.70
N ALA A 85 -0.41 -17.56 4.02
CA ALA A 85 0.89 -17.11 4.49
C ALA A 85 1.55 -16.15 3.50
N PHE A 86 2.17 -15.08 4.03
CA PHE A 86 3.01 -14.18 3.24
C PHE A 86 4.30 -14.90 2.83
N LEU A 87 4.63 -14.83 1.54
CA LEU A 87 5.93 -15.24 1.02
C LEU A 87 6.90 -14.06 0.99
N ALA A 88 8.19 -14.33 1.16
CA ALA A 88 9.23 -13.29 1.15
C ALA A 88 9.29 -12.57 -0.22
N GLU A 89 8.94 -13.27 -1.28
CA GLU A 89 8.93 -12.83 -2.67
C GLU A 89 7.76 -11.88 -2.98
N GLU A 90 6.70 -11.91 -2.18
CA GLU A 90 5.52 -11.05 -2.31
C GLU A 90 5.70 -9.69 -1.61
N ILE A 91 6.80 -9.52 -0.86
CA ILE A 91 7.05 -8.34 -0.06
C ILE A 91 8.04 -7.41 -0.78
N THR A 92 7.63 -6.15 -0.93
CA THR A 92 8.48 -5.06 -1.41
C THR A 92 8.50 -3.92 -0.40
N PHE A 93 9.48 -3.03 -0.54
CA PHE A 93 9.71 -1.92 0.37
C PHE A 93 9.83 -0.61 -0.40
N ALA A 94 9.36 0.47 0.20
CA ALA A 94 9.63 1.83 -0.23
C ALA A 94 10.07 2.68 0.96
N ALA A 95 10.35 3.97 0.73
CA ALA A 95 10.71 4.93 1.78
C ALA A 95 9.48 5.35 2.62
N GLY A 96 8.87 4.38 3.29
CA GLY A 96 7.69 4.58 4.15
C GLY A 96 6.34 4.50 3.42
N LEU A 97 5.27 4.65 4.19
CA LEU A 97 3.89 4.55 3.69
C LEU A 97 3.55 5.63 2.66
N THR A 98 4.13 6.83 2.78
CA THR A 98 3.91 7.92 1.82
C THR A 98 4.32 7.50 0.41
N SER A 99 5.52 6.94 0.25
CA SER A 99 5.99 6.45 -1.05
C SER A 99 5.22 5.23 -1.53
N LEU A 100 4.74 4.36 -0.63
CA LEU A 100 3.89 3.23 -1.02
C LEU A 100 2.54 3.71 -1.56
N ASN A 101 1.89 4.65 -0.89
CA ASN A 101 0.63 5.25 -1.36
C ASN A 101 0.82 5.93 -2.73
N GLU A 102 1.90 6.69 -2.90
CA GLU A 102 2.22 7.33 -4.18
C GLU A 102 2.48 6.29 -5.29
N ALA A 103 3.29 5.26 -5.01
CA ALA A 103 3.56 4.20 -5.96
C ALA A 103 2.28 3.44 -6.36
N CYS A 104 1.41 3.13 -5.40
CA CYS A 104 0.11 2.51 -5.67
C CYS A 104 -0.76 3.42 -6.55
N ALA A 105 -0.84 4.72 -6.25
CA ALA A 105 -1.59 5.67 -7.08
C ALA A 105 -1.03 5.74 -8.51
N LEU A 106 0.28 5.84 -8.68
CA LEU A 106 0.94 5.91 -9.99
C LEU A 106 0.75 4.63 -10.82
N VAL A 107 0.66 3.47 -10.19
CA VAL A 107 0.49 2.18 -10.88
C VAL A 107 -0.97 1.89 -11.20
N LEU A 108 -1.91 2.31 -10.34
CA LEU A 108 -3.32 1.97 -10.47
C LEU A 108 -4.16 3.03 -11.21
N CYS A 109 -3.71 4.28 -11.24
CA CYS A 109 -4.53 5.42 -11.65
C CYS A 109 -3.88 6.23 -12.79
N ASP A 110 -4.69 6.63 -13.75
CA ASP A 110 -4.40 7.70 -14.69
C ASP A 110 -4.79 9.07 -14.09
N ALA A 111 -4.34 10.16 -14.71
CA ALA A 111 -4.73 11.50 -14.28
C ALA A 111 -6.27 11.69 -14.38
N GLY A 112 -6.89 12.06 -13.26
CA GLY A 112 -8.35 12.26 -13.16
C GLY A 112 -9.12 11.06 -12.60
N ASP A 113 -8.47 9.90 -12.48
CA ASP A 113 -9.04 8.78 -11.73
C ASP A 113 -9.14 9.08 -10.23
N ILE A 114 -10.04 8.36 -9.57
CA ILE A 114 -10.31 8.50 -8.14
C ILE A 114 -9.95 7.22 -7.39
N ILE A 115 -9.27 7.42 -6.27
CA ILE A 115 -9.19 6.46 -5.16
C ILE A 115 -10.17 6.93 -4.10
N MET A 116 -11.08 6.07 -3.66
CA MET A 116 -12.06 6.36 -2.62
C MET A 116 -11.48 6.06 -1.23
N LEU A 117 -11.76 6.93 -0.26
CA LEU A 117 -11.45 6.76 1.16
C LEU A 117 -12.66 7.14 2.01
N GLY A 118 -12.90 6.43 3.12
CA GLY A 118 -13.94 6.82 4.08
C GLY A 118 -13.51 8.02 4.93
N GLN A 119 -14.32 9.07 5.02
CA GLN A 119 -14.04 10.21 5.91
C GLN A 119 -14.18 9.84 7.41
N PRO A 120 -13.45 10.50 8.33
CA PRO A 120 -12.48 11.58 8.13
C PRO A 120 -11.09 11.06 7.74
N VAL A 121 -10.47 11.65 6.72
CA VAL A 121 -9.12 11.32 6.23
C VAL A 121 -8.43 12.58 5.73
N ILE A 122 -7.11 12.56 5.60
CA ILE A 122 -6.35 13.63 4.94
C ILE A 122 -6.71 13.74 3.44
N ASP A 123 -6.52 14.92 2.84
CA ASP A 123 -6.96 15.33 1.49
C ASP A 123 -6.52 14.39 0.35
N LEU A 124 -7.28 13.31 0.21
CA LEU A 124 -7.30 12.31 -0.85
C LEU A 124 -8.78 12.10 -1.20
N GLY A 125 -9.11 11.74 -2.44
CA GLY A 125 -10.52 11.58 -2.87
C GLY A 125 -11.36 10.81 -1.84
N TYR A 126 -12.32 11.47 -1.18
CA TYR A 126 -13.02 10.90 -0.03
C TYR A 126 -14.52 10.71 -0.30
N VAL A 127 -15.11 9.83 0.49
CA VAL A 127 -16.52 9.45 0.45
C VAL A 127 -17.14 9.74 1.81
N PRO A 128 -18.25 10.48 1.84
CA PRO A 128 -19.01 10.66 3.06
C PRO A 128 -19.64 9.34 3.51
N VAL A 129 -19.10 8.77 4.58
CA VAL A 129 -19.58 7.52 5.21
C VAL A 129 -20.28 7.76 6.55
N GLY A 130 -20.60 9.03 6.84
CA GLY A 130 -21.08 9.49 8.14
C GLY A 130 -19.95 9.61 9.16
N ASN A 131 -20.04 10.60 10.04
CA ASN A 131 -19.02 10.81 11.06
C ASN A 131 -18.83 9.56 11.92
N GLU A 132 -17.60 9.05 11.99
CA GLU A 132 -17.22 7.92 12.86
C GLU A 132 -17.97 6.59 12.64
N GLN A 133 -18.80 6.50 11.59
CA GLN A 133 -19.68 5.36 11.30
C GLN A 133 -19.09 4.34 10.33
N GLN A 134 -17.94 4.65 9.73
CA GLN A 134 -17.26 3.79 8.75
C GLN A 134 -16.87 2.39 9.25
N PHE A 135 -16.99 2.15 10.56
CA PHE A 135 -16.75 0.86 11.20
C PHE A 135 -18.01 0.01 11.34
N LEU A 136 -19.17 0.50 10.93
CA LEU A 136 -20.45 -0.22 11.01
C LEU A 136 -20.76 -0.85 9.65
N PRO A 137 -21.42 -2.03 9.60
CA PRO A 137 -21.85 -2.62 8.33
C PRO A 137 -22.68 -1.67 7.44
N ASP A 138 -23.43 -0.74 8.05
CA ASP A 138 -24.23 0.27 7.34
C ASP A 138 -23.37 1.23 6.48
N SER A 139 -22.06 1.33 6.74
CA SER A 139 -21.16 2.16 5.93
C SER A 139 -21.05 1.70 4.48
N ILE A 140 -21.38 0.43 4.19
CA ILE A 140 -21.38 -0.13 2.83
C ILE A 140 -22.32 0.67 1.92
N ALA A 141 -23.52 1.01 2.41
CA ALA A 141 -24.48 1.78 1.63
C ALA A 141 -23.95 3.19 1.28
N ALA A 142 -23.18 3.79 2.18
CA ALA A 142 -22.57 5.10 1.95
C ALA A 142 -21.39 5.02 0.96
N LEU A 143 -20.59 3.95 1.03
CA LEU A 143 -19.56 3.66 0.03
C LEU A 143 -20.17 3.45 -1.36
N ASP A 144 -21.25 2.66 -1.46
CA ASP A 144 -21.98 2.44 -2.71
C ASP A 144 -22.59 3.74 -3.26
N ALA A 145 -23.17 4.57 -2.39
CA ALA A 145 -23.69 5.88 -2.78
C ALA A 145 -22.57 6.78 -3.32
N GLY A 146 -21.40 6.81 -2.66
CA GLY A 146 -20.22 7.54 -3.13
C GLY A 146 -19.72 7.03 -4.47
N PHE A 147 -19.65 5.71 -4.65
CA PHE A 147 -19.26 5.08 -5.91
C PHE A 147 -20.20 5.48 -7.05
N ASN A 148 -21.51 5.35 -6.83
CA ASN A 148 -22.53 5.68 -7.82
C ASN A 148 -22.55 7.18 -8.13
N ALA A 149 -22.36 8.05 -7.14
CA ALA A 149 -22.28 9.49 -7.34
C ALA A 149 -21.06 9.89 -8.19
N ALA A 150 -19.88 9.32 -7.93
CA ALA A 150 -18.69 9.59 -8.75
C ALA A 150 -18.88 9.09 -10.18
N LYS A 151 -19.46 7.90 -10.36
CA LYS A 151 -19.80 7.35 -11.68
C LYS A 151 -20.79 8.24 -12.43
N ALA A 152 -21.84 8.72 -11.76
CA ALA A 152 -22.83 9.64 -12.33
C ALA A 152 -22.21 10.99 -12.73
N ALA A 153 -21.19 11.45 -11.99
CA ALA A 153 -20.41 12.63 -12.32
C ALA A 153 -19.34 12.38 -13.42
N GLY A 154 -19.35 11.22 -14.09
CA GLY A 154 -18.41 10.89 -15.15
C GLY A 154 -16.99 10.60 -14.67
N LYS A 155 -16.80 10.31 -13.37
CA LYS A 155 -15.50 10.01 -12.78
C LYS A 155 -15.26 8.50 -12.75
N THR A 156 -14.00 8.11 -12.98
CA THR A 156 -13.58 6.70 -12.93
C THR A 156 -12.97 6.40 -11.57
N ILE A 157 -13.50 5.40 -10.89
CA ILE A 157 -12.97 4.93 -9.60
C ILE A 157 -12.07 3.73 -9.86
N LYS A 158 -10.85 3.75 -9.30
CA LYS A 158 -9.84 2.69 -9.48
C LYS A 158 -9.61 1.84 -8.25
N ALA A 159 -9.78 2.41 -7.06
CA ALA A 159 -9.51 1.71 -5.81
C ALA A 159 -10.33 2.27 -4.65
N LEU A 160 -10.53 1.44 -3.64
CA LEU A 160 -10.98 1.81 -2.30
C LEU A 160 -9.82 1.57 -1.34
N ILE A 161 -9.45 2.56 -0.54
CA ILE A 161 -8.47 2.41 0.53
C ILE A 161 -9.18 2.44 1.89
N ILE A 162 -8.84 1.46 2.72
CA ILE A 162 -9.25 1.37 4.12
C ILE A 162 -8.02 1.59 5.00
N CYS A 163 -8.12 2.50 5.97
CA CYS A 163 -7.07 2.75 6.96
C CYS A 163 -7.40 1.97 8.25
N ASN A 164 -6.64 0.91 8.55
CA ASN A 164 -6.89 0.06 9.71
C ASN A 164 -5.57 -0.26 10.45
N PRO A 165 -5.38 0.15 11.72
CA PRO A 165 -6.27 1.01 12.51
C PRO A 165 -6.46 2.40 11.89
N HIS A 166 -7.62 3.01 12.12
CA HIS A 166 -8.01 4.22 11.41
C HIS A 166 -7.37 5.49 11.97
N ASN A 167 -6.91 6.37 11.08
CA ASN A 167 -6.41 7.71 11.41
C ASN A 167 -7.35 8.75 10.79
N PRO A 168 -8.02 9.62 11.57
CA PRO A 168 -7.66 10.03 12.95
C PRO A 168 -8.49 9.41 14.08
N LEU A 169 -9.35 8.43 13.80
CA LEU A 169 -10.33 7.92 14.77
C LEU A 169 -9.82 6.87 15.75
N GLY A 170 -8.57 6.42 15.61
CA GLY A 170 -7.92 5.53 16.57
C GLY A 170 -8.62 4.18 16.82
N ARG A 171 -9.40 3.73 15.83
CA ARG A 171 -10.24 2.53 15.95
C ARG A 171 -9.91 1.52 14.85
N CYS A 172 -9.76 0.27 15.25
CA CYS A 172 -9.67 -0.86 14.34
C CYS A 172 -11.04 -1.16 13.72
N TYR A 173 -11.04 -1.54 12.45
CA TYR A 173 -12.25 -2.07 11.82
C TYR A 173 -12.62 -3.42 12.44
N PRO A 174 -13.87 -3.59 12.93
CA PRO A 174 -14.36 -4.88 13.38
C PRO A 174 -14.36 -5.92 12.25
N ARG A 175 -14.15 -7.20 12.58
CA ARG A 175 -14.22 -8.29 11.60
C ARG A 175 -15.55 -8.30 10.84
N GLU A 176 -16.66 -8.10 11.54
CA GLU A 176 -18.02 -8.08 10.95
C GLU A 176 -18.22 -6.96 9.90
N THR A 177 -17.37 -5.94 9.92
CA THR A 177 -17.38 -4.85 8.94
C THR A 177 -16.46 -5.16 7.76
N LEU A 178 -15.35 -5.87 8.00
CA LEU A 178 -14.41 -6.28 6.96
C LEU A 178 -14.83 -7.57 6.22
N SER A 179 -15.63 -8.42 6.86
CA SER A 179 -16.12 -9.69 6.32
C SER A 179 -17.55 -9.96 6.76
N GLN A 180 -18.32 -10.65 5.91
CA GLN A 180 -19.66 -11.13 6.28
C GLN A 180 -19.63 -12.30 7.27
N ASP A 181 -18.45 -12.87 7.52
CA ASP A 181 -18.25 -13.98 8.45
C ASP A 181 -18.31 -13.49 9.90
N ARG A 182 -19.37 -13.90 10.59
CA ARG A 182 -19.53 -13.71 12.04
C ARG A 182 -18.96 -14.91 12.77
N GLU A 183 -17.67 -14.85 13.10
CA GLU A 183 -17.14 -15.67 14.19
C GLU A 183 -17.34 -14.93 15.51
N ASP A 184 -17.77 -15.65 16.55
CA ASP A 184 -17.84 -15.18 17.94
C ASP A 184 -16.43 -14.95 18.49
N ARG A 185 -15.77 -13.87 18.07
CA ARG A 185 -14.55 -13.34 18.68
C ARG A 185 -14.84 -11.96 19.26
N PRO A 186 -14.22 -11.58 20.39
CA PRO A 186 -14.34 -10.23 20.91
C PRO A 186 -13.88 -9.22 19.83
N SER A 187 -14.77 -8.30 19.44
CA SER A 187 -14.59 -7.42 18.26
C SER A 187 -13.58 -6.28 18.46
N GLU A 188 -12.80 -6.32 19.54
CA GLU A 188 -11.90 -5.24 19.97
C GLU A 188 -10.42 -5.45 19.61
N GLU A 189 -10.04 -6.60 19.04
CA GLU A 189 -8.66 -6.83 18.57
C GLU A 189 -8.43 -6.32 17.14
N PHE A 190 -7.19 -5.95 16.82
CA PHE A 190 -6.81 -5.61 15.44
C PHE A 190 -6.99 -6.81 14.51
N VAL A 191 -7.80 -6.63 13.47
CA VAL A 191 -8.02 -7.64 12.43
C VAL A 191 -7.31 -7.21 11.15
N SER A 192 -6.25 -7.93 10.78
CA SER A 192 -5.64 -7.75 9.45
C SER A 192 -6.60 -8.26 8.38
N VAL A 193 -6.78 -7.51 7.29
CA VAL A 193 -7.55 -7.96 6.12
C VAL A 193 -6.99 -9.26 5.54
N ARG A 194 -5.68 -9.52 5.71
CA ARG A 194 -5.03 -10.75 5.26
C ARG A 194 -5.39 -11.97 6.11
N SER A 195 -6.02 -11.80 7.26
CA SER A 195 -6.59 -12.87 8.10
C SER A 195 -8.00 -13.31 7.68
N ILE A 196 -8.54 -12.70 6.61
CA ILE A 196 -9.84 -13.00 6.05
C ILE A 196 -9.60 -13.76 4.74
N ASP A 197 -10.32 -14.86 4.52
CA ASP A 197 -10.30 -15.54 3.24
C ASP A 197 -11.17 -14.75 2.24
N LEU A 198 -10.51 -14.24 1.19
CA LEU A 198 -11.13 -13.38 0.18
C LEU A 198 -11.45 -14.12 -1.12
N THR A 199 -11.20 -15.43 -1.20
CA THR A 199 -11.25 -16.23 -2.44
C THR A 199 -12.58 -16.11 -3.21
N ASN A 200 -13.68 -15.83 -2.51
CA ASN A 200 -15.01 -15.65 -3.10
C ASN A 200 -15.58 -14.23 -2.93
N VAL A 201 -14.77 -13.27 -2.48
CA VAL A 201 -15.17 -11.88 -2.21
C VAL A 201 -14.56 -10.94 -3.26
N ILE A 202 -13.26 -11.05 -3.49
CA ILE A 202 -12.51 -10.22 -4.44
C ILE A 202 -11.35 -11.04 -4.99
N ASP A 203 -10.97 -10.80 -6.25
CA ASP A 203 -9.77 -11.41 -6.82
C ASP A 203 -8.56 -11.07 -5.92
N PRO A 204 -7.87 -12.07 -5.33
CA PRO A 204 -6.76 -11.82 -4.42
C PRO A 204 -5.63 -10.99 -5.05
N SER A 205 -5.49 -10.99 -6.38
CA SER A 205 -4.50 -10.17 -7.09
C SER A 205 -4.81 -8.67 -7.08
N GLN A 206 -6.03 -8.29 -6.68
CA GLN A 206 -6.48 -6.90 -6.56
C GLN A 206 -6.38 -6.36 -5.12
N VAL A 207 -5.93 -7.19 -4.17
CA VAL A 207 -5.83 -6.82 -2.76
C VAL A 207 -4.39 -6.47 -2.43
N HIS A 208 -4.13 -5.18 -2.24
CA HIS A 208 -2.83 -4.67 -1.81
C HIS A 208 -2.90 -4.26 -0.33
N VAL A 209 -1.88 -4.63 0.45
CA VAL A 209 -1.78 -4.21 1.85
C VAL A 209 -0.46 -3.51 2.09
N MET A 210 -0.54 -2.33 2.69
CA MET A 210 0.60 -1.46 2.96
C MET A 210 0.76 -1.31 4.46
N TYR A 211 1.98 -1.45 4.96
CA TYR A 211 2.29 -1.31 6.37
C TYR A 211 3.43 -0.31 6.60
N GLY A 212 3.25 0.57 7.59
CA GLY A 212 4.30 1.44 8.09
C GLY A 212 5.08 0.70 9.17
N MET A 213 6.15 0.00 8.79
CA MET A 213 6.92 -0.85 9.70
C MET A 213 8.39 -0.46 9.72
N SER A 214 9.02 -0.68 10.87
CA SER A 214 10.47 -0.63 11.01
C SER A 214 11.13 -1.78 10.26
N LYS A 215 12.41 -1.61 9.90
CA LYS A 215 13.24 -2.67 9.31
C LYS A 215 13.94 -3.54 10.36
N LEU A 216 13.83 -3.20 11.65
CA LEU A 216 14.47 -3.91 12.76
C LEU A 216 13.65 -5.15 13.17
N LEU A 217 13.53 -6.12 12.25
CA LEU A 217 12.65 -7.29 12.42
C LEU A 217 13.38 -8.62 12.55
N GLU A 218 14.70 -8.61 12.52
CA GLU A 218 15.48 -9.84 12.48
C GLU A 218 15.70 -10.44 13.86
N ASP A 219 15.94 -9.57 14.85
CA ASP A 219 16.00 -9.94 16.25
C ASP A 219 14.58 -10.01 16.83
N GLN A 220 14.05 -11.23 16.93
CA GLN A 220 12.69 -11.45 17.40
C GLN A 220 12.54 -11.22 18.92
N ASP A 221 13.62 -11.32 19.69
CA ASP A 221 13.59 -11.00 21.13
C ASP A 221 13.48 -9.49 21.32
N PHE A 222 14.30 -8.73 20.60
CA PHE A 222 14.18 -7.27 20.55
C PHE A 222 12.78 -6.82 20.07
N VAL A 223 12.25 -7.44 19.00
CA VAL A 223 10.91 -7.12 18.49
C VAL A 223 9.83 -7.38 19.55
N ARG A 224 9.89 -8.52 20.25
CA ARG A 224 8.93 -8.83 21.33
C ARG A 224 9.03 -7.81 22.47
N GLU A 225 10.24 -7.46 22.88
CA GLU A 225 10.47 -6.50 23.96
C GLU A 225 9.97 -5.11 23.58
N ILE A 226 10.30 -4.62 22.38
CA ILE A 226 9.91 -3.27 21.95
C ILE A 226 8.40 -3.16 21.72
N LEU A 227 7.75 -4.20 21.19
CA LEU A 227 6.29 -4.23 21.05
C LEU A 227 5.61 -4.17 22.41
N ARG A 228 6.09 -4.96 23.40
CA ARG A 228 5.57 -4.94 24.76
C ARG A 228 5.74 -3.56 25.40
N LYS A 229 6.94 -2.96 25.33
CA LYS A 229 7.21 -1.61 25.85
C LYS A 229 6.34 -0.55 25.16
N SER A 230 6.17 -0.66 23.83
CA SER A 230 5.31 0.22 23.05
C SER A 230 3.87 0.13 23.53
N GLN A 231 3.30 -1.07 23.61
CA GLN A 231 1.91 -1.29 24.04
C GLN A 231 1.67 -0.78 25.48
N ASP A 232 2.59 -1.09 26.40
CA ASP A 232 2.50 -0.61 27.80
C ASP A 232 2.56 0.92 27.88
N GLY A 233 3.50 1.54 27.15
CA GLY A 233 3.68 2.99 27.11
C GLY A 233 2.48 3.70 26.48
N LEU A 234 2.00 3.20 25.34
CA LEU A 234 0.82 3.71 24.65
C LEU A 234 -0.41 3.65 25.55
N LEU A 235 -0.65 2.51 26.20
CA LEU A 235 -1.78 2.35 27.12
C LEU A 235 -1.67 3.32 28.31
N ARG A 236 -0.51 3.40 28.95
CA ARG A 236 -0.29 4.29 30.09
C ARG A 236 -0.54 5.75 29.72
N ASN A 237 0.06 6.23 28.64
CA ASN A 237 -0.07 7.62 28.22
C ASN A 237 -1.48 7.93 27.72
N ARG A 238 -2.14 6.98 27.07
CA ARG A 238 -3.55 7.13 26.71
C ARG A 238 -4.42 7.30 27.94
N LEU A 239 -4.28 6.42 28.95
CA LEU A 239 -5.05 6.53 30.20
C LEU A 239 -4.78 7.86 30.93
N LEU A 240 -3.53 8.34 30.91
CA LEU A 240 -3.19 9.66 31.43
C LEU A 240 -3.89 10.77 30.64
N ALA A 241 -3.83 10.74 29.31
CA ALA A 241 -4.51 11.72 28.45
C ALA A 241 -6.02 11.72 28.70
N GLU A 242 -6.67 10.56 28.70
CA GLU A 242 -8.10 10.41 28.98
C GLU A 242 -8.47 10.95 30.37
N SER A 243 -7.66 10.64 31.40
CA SER A 243 -7.86 11.17 32.75
C SER A 243 -7.79 12.69 32.77
N LEU A 244 -6.79 13.29 32.13
CA LEU A 244 -6.59 14.74 32.08
C LEU A 244 -7.72 15.43 31.30
N LEU A 245 -8.14 14.86 30.17
CA LEU A 245 -9.25 15.36 29.36
C LEU A 245 -10.58 15.30 30.12
N ASN A 246 -10.84 14.20 30.84
CA ASN A 246 -12.04 14.04 31.67
C ASN A 246 -12.07 15.06 32.82
N GLN A 247 -10.94 15.26 33.52
CA GLN A 247 -10.83 16.28 34.57
C GLN A 247 -11.11 17.69 34.03
N ALA A 248 -10.74 17.94 32.78
CA ALA A 248 -10.96 19.20 32.10
C ALA A 248 -12.32 19.29 31.37
N GLY A 249 -13.17 18.28 31.48
CA GLY A 249 -14.50 18.26 30.88
C GLY A 249 -14.52 18.16 29.35
N ILE A 250 -13.42 17.77 28.70
CA ILE A 250 -13.39 17.53 27.25
C ILE A 250 -13.98 16.17 26.93
N ARG A 251 -14.88 16.16 25.94
CA ARG A 251 -15.34 14.94 25.30
C ARG A 251 -14.35 14.47 24.24
N PHE A 252 -14.21 13.16 24.10
CA PHE A 252 -13.39 12.53 23.09
C PHE A 252 -14.06 11.26 22.56
N TYR A 253 -13.55 10.73 21.44
CA TYR A 253 -14.03 9.49 20.85
C TYR A 253 -13.63 8.30 21.74
N ASP A 254 -14.60 7.68 22.41
CA ASP A 254 -14.38 6.67 23.44
C ASP A 254 -14.28 5.23 22.90
N LYS A 255 -14.46 5.04 21.59
CA LYS A 255 -14.38 3.73 20.92
C LYS A 255 -13.00 3.41 20.37
N GLU A 256 -12.00 4.22 20.71
CA GLU A 256 -10.62 4.01 20.29
C GLU A 256 -10.05 2.73 20.92
N ASN A 257 -9.29 1.96 20.17
CA ASN A 257 -8.57 0.78 20.65
C ASN A 257 -7.15 0.65 20.06
N ALA A 258 -6.74 1.57 19.18
CA ALA A 258 -5.39 1.60 18.63
C ALA A 258 -5.07 2.97 18.02
N SER A 259 -4.02 3.65 18.49
CA SER A 259 -3.59 4.93 17.93
C SER A 259 -2.32 5.42 18.61
N LEU A 260 -1.83 6.57 18.15
CA LEU A 260 -0.87 7.41 18.89
C LEU A 260 -1.56 8.66 19.48
N PHE A 261 -2.89 8.74 19.37
CA PHE A 261 -3.66 9.95 19.51
C PHE A 261 -5.09 9.72 19.97
N VAL A 262 -5.71 10.75 20.52
CA VAL A 262 -7.14 10.80 20.83
C VAL A 262 -7.84 11.81 19.92
N TRP A 263 -9.04 11.45 19.45
CA TRP A 263 -9.92 12.31 18.66
C TRP A 263 -10.90 13.08 19.57
N LEU A 264 -10.65 14.37 19.75
CA LEU A 264 -11.41 15.24 20.63
C LEU A 264 -12.69 15.80 19.98
N ASP A 265 -13.66 16.12 20.82
CA ASP A 265 -14.83 16.94 20.50
C ASP A 265 -14.81 18.24 21.30
N LEU A 266 -14.29 19.29 20.66
CA LEU A 266 -14.29 20.67 21.15
C LEU A 266 -15.46 21.49 20.59
N SER A 267 -16.44 20.85 19.93
CA SER A 267 -17.60 21.57 19.37
C SER A 267 -18.34 22.47 20.38
N PRO A 268 -18.47 22.12 21.68
CA PRO A 268 -19.11 23.02 22.66
C PRO A 268 -18.30 24.28 22.97
N HIS A 269 -17.01 24.28 22.67
CA HIS A 269 -16.08 25.36 23.01
C HIS A 269 -15.71 26.23 21.79
N LEU A 270 -16.35 26.01 20.65
CA LEU A 270 -16.12 26.83 19.47
C LEU A 270 -16.54 28.29 19.75
N PRO A 271 -15.69 29.29 19.46
CA PRO A 271 -16.00 30.71 19.65
C PRO A 271 -16.94 31.23 18.54
N ILE A 272 -18.09 30.60 18.37
CA ILE A 272 -19.06 30.86 17.29
C ILE A 272 -19.56 32.32 17.31
N GLY A 273 -19.69 32.90 18.50
CA GLY A 273 -20.09 34.30 18.65
C GLY A 273 -19.08 35.30 18.07
N ASN A 274 -17.81 34.91 17.95
CA ASN A 274 -16.74 35.74 17.40
C ASN A 274 -16.60 35.61 15.88
N THR A 275 -17.39 34.74 15.24
CA THR A 275 -17.26 34.41 13.82
C THR A 275 -18.58 34.55 13.07
N GLU A 276 -19.49 35.39 13.56
CA GLU A 276 -20.80 35.65 12.93
C GLU A 276 -21.64 34.37 12.71
N GLY A 277 -21.39 33.32 13.50
CA GLY A 277 -22.07 32.03 13.34
C GLY A 277 -21.34 31.02 12.44
N ASP A 278 -20.25 31.39 11.75
CA ASP A 278 -19.47 30.45 10.95
C ASP A 278 -18.63 29.53 11.86
N ALA A 279 -19.05 28.27 11.95
CA ALA A 279 -18.42 27.27 12.78
C ALA A 279 -17.06 26.77 12.26
N TRP A 280 -16.79 26.84 10.96
CA TRP A 280 -15.46 26.50 10.40
C TRP A 280 -14.46 27.64 10.63
N ALA A 281 -14.94 28.88 10.56
CA ALA A 281 -14.16 30.02 11.02
C ALA A 281 -13.90 29.93 12.54
N ALA A 282 -14.89 29.48 13.33
CA ALA A 282 -14.72 29.28 14.77
C ALA A 282 -13.69 28.19 15.09
N GLU A 283 -13.67 27.07 14.37
CA GLU A 283 -12.64 26.02 14.53
C GLU A 283 -11.23 26.58 14.24
N ARG A 284 -11.10 27.39 13.18
CA ARG A 284 -9.83 28.05 12.84
C ARG A 284 -9.39 29.04 13.90
N LEU A 285 -10.32 29.86 14.41
CA LEU A 285 -10.05 30.82 15.47
C LEU A 285 -9.63 30.10 16.76
N LEU A 286 -10.30 29.01 17.10
CA LEU A 286 -9.91 28.15 18.22
C LEU A 286 -8.49 27.60 18.04
N SER A 287 -8.17 27.06 16.85
CA SER A 287 -6.82 26.59 16.56
C SER A 287 -5.75 27.70 16.73
N GLN A 288 -6.07 28.94 16.33
CA GLN A 288 -5.19 30.09 16.51
C GLN A 288 -5.04 30.47 18.00
N GLN A 289 -6.11 30.38 18.79
CA GLN A 289 -6.07 30.64 20.23
C GLN A 289 -5.23 29.59 20.97
N LEU A 290 -5.35 28.31 20.60
CA LEU A 290 -4.50 27.24 21.13
C LEU A 290 -3.03 27.48 20.77
N GLN A 291 -2.76 27.84 19.51
CA GLN A 291 -1.40 28.16 19.07
C GLN A 291 -0.82 29.37 19.81
N ALA A 292 -1.61 30.41 20.05
CA ALA A 292 -1.21 31.57 20.86
C ALA A 292 -0.95 31.20 22.33
N ALA A 293 -1.62 30.16 22.85
CA ALA A 293 -1.34 29.58 24.15
C ALA A 293 -0.15 28.59 24.14
N GLY A 294 0.54 28.44 23.01
CA GLY A 294 1.72 27.59 22.87
C GLY A 294 1.39 26.11 22.67
N VAL A 295 0.20 25.78 22.14
CA VAL A 295 -0.23 24.41 21.86
C VAL A 295 -0.68 24.26 20.41
N ILE A 296 -0.12 23.30 19.69
CA ILE A 296 -0.52 22.99 18.31
C ILE A 296 -1.22 21.63 18.30
N MET A 297 -2.40 21.57 17.65
CA MET A 297 -3.16 20.35 17.43
C MET A 297 -3.62 20.31 15.97
N ALA A 298 -3.81 19.11 15.41
CA ALA A 298 -4.41 18.98 14.10
C ALA A 298 -5.94 19.12 14.19
N THR A 299 -6.56 19.84 13.26
CA THR A 299 -8.01 20.14 13.28
C THR A 299 -8.82 19.16 12.45
N GLY A 300 -10.11 19.06 12.76
CA GLY A 300 -11.11 18.27 12.03
C GLY A 300 -11.15 18.62 10.55
N LYS A 301 -11.05 19.92 10.24
CA LYS A 301 -10.98 20.41 8.86
C LYS A 301 -9.82 19.80 8.06
N GLN A 302 -8.65 19.62 8.67
CA GLN A 302 -7.49 19.01 8.00
C GLN A 302 -7.72 17.52 7.64
N TYR A 303 -8.67 16.87 8.32
CA TYR A 303 -9.10 15.49 8.07
C TYR A 303 -10.46 15.40 7.39
N HIS A 304 -10.98 16.51 6.84
CA HIS A 304 -12.30 16.55 6.22
C HIS A 304 -13.40 15.96 7.12
N ALA A 305 -13.32 16.22 8.42
CA ALA A 305 -14.34 15.80 9.38
C ALA A 305 -15.69 16.41 9.00
N GLU A 306 -16.76 15.63 9.09
CA GLU A 306 -18.11 16.12 8.83
C GLU A 306 -18.55 17.13 9.90
N GLN A 307 -18.14 16.89 11.15
CA GLN A 307 -18.44 17.75 12.29
C GLN A 307 -17.26 18.69 12.58
N ARG A 308 -17.60 19.98 12.70
CA ARG A 308 -16.68 21.04 13.16
C ARG A 308 -16.41 20.95 14.65
N GLY A 309 -15.22 21.39 15.06
CA GLY A 309 -14.75 21.33 16.45
C GLY A 309 -14.07 20.02 16.81
N ARG A 310 -13.71 19.19 15.82
CA ARG A 310 -12.89 18.01 16.06
C ARG A 310 -11.42 18.38 16.07
N PHE A 311 -10.64 17.75 16.94
CA PHE A 311 -9.19 17.98 17.05
C PHE A 311 -8.49 16.66 17.37
N ARG A 312 -7.26 16.50 16.92
CA ARG A 312 -6.43 15.34 17.25
C ARG A 312 -5.35 15.74 18.23
N VAL A 313 -5.27 15.02 19.35
CA VAL A 313 -4.20 15.17 20.35
C VAL A 313 -3.34 13.91 20.35
N ILE A 314 -2.05 14.07 20.09
CA ILE A 314 -1.06 13.00 20.20
C ILE A 314 -0.71 12.81 21.69
N PHE A 315 -0.90 11.60 22.22
CA PHE A 315 -0.52 11.28 23.61
C PHE A 315 0.87 10.63 23.70
N CYS A 316 1.53 10.36 22.57
CA CYS A 316 2.82 9.67 22.50
C CYS A 316 4.02 10.61 22.68
N VAL A 317 3.93 11.48 23.67
CA VAL A 317 5.00 12.37 24.14
C VAL A 317 5.39 11.96 25.57
N ASP A 318 6.40 12.58 26.16
CA ASP A 318 6.64 12.37 27.59
C ASP A 318 5.48 12.92 28.45
N GLU A 319 5.35 12.41 29.67
CA GLU A 319 4.26 12.75 30.58
C GLU A 319 4.21 14.25 30.90
N GLU A 320 5.37 14.91 31.03
CA GLU A 320 5.43 16.33 31.39
C GLU A 320 4.94 17.20 30.23
N THR A 321 5.37 16.90 29.01
CA THR A 321 4.88 17.55 27.79
C THR A 321 3.38 17.36 27.61
N LEU A 322 2.84 16.15 27.86
CA LEU A 322 1.41 15.88 27.78
C LEU A 322 0.62 16.74 28.78
N ARG A 323 1.05 16.75 30.05
CA ARG A 323 0.42 17.55 31.11
C ARG A 323 0.48 19.03 30.80
N GLU A 324 1.63 19.52 30.35
CA GLU A 324 1.81 20.94 30.03
C GLU A 324 0.95 21.36 28.85
N GLY A 325 0.90 20.56 27.78
CA GLY A 325 0.06 20.88 26.62
C GLY A 325 -1.41 20.94 26.96
N ILE A 326 -1.91 20.02 27.78
CA ILE A 326 -3.29 20.06 28.28
C ILE A 326 -3.50 21.26 29.21
N ARG A 327 -2.56 21.53 30.12
CA ARG A 327 -2.62 22.68 31.04
C ARG A 327 -2.69 24.02 30.31
N ARG A 328 -2.04 24.14 29.16
CA ARG A 328 -2.02 25.39 28.37
C ARG A 328 -3.28 25.65 27.57
N CYS A 329 -4.10 24.64 27.34
CA CYS A 329 -5.33 24.81 26.57
C CYS A 329 -6.31 25.67 27.40
N PRO A 330 -6.57 26.95 27.04
CA PRO A 330 -7.30 27.89 27.91
C PRO A 330 -8.74 27.45 28.20
N ILE A 331 -9.31 26.69 27.27
CA ILE A 331 -10.64 26.09 27.34
C ILE A 331 -10.73 25.00 28.42
N LEU A 332 -9.58 24.45 28.84
CA LEU A 332 -9.49 23.40 29.85
C LEU A 332 -9.40 23.88 31.28
N ILE A 333 -9.43 25.20 31.50
CA ILE A 333 -9.09 25.83 32.77
C ILE A 333 -10.30 26.59 33.35
N SER A 334 -11.54 26.22 33.01
CA SER A 334 -12.72 26.82 33.63
C SER A 334 -13.77 25.81 34.10
N PRO A 335 -13.95 25.64 35.43
CA PRO A 335 -13.18 26.29 36.51
C PRO A 335 -11.71 25.82 36.50
N PRO A 336 -10.77 26.59 37.09
CA PRO A 336 -9.36 26.23 37.12
C PRO A 336 -9.18 24.85 37.76
N LEU A 337 -8.48 23.93 37.08
CA LEU A 337 -8.01 22.70 37.71
C LEU A 337 -7.14 23.06 38.93
N ASP A 338 -7.38 22.40 40.07
CA ASP A 338 -6.48 22.49 41.23
C ASP A 338 -5.09 21.94 40.84
N LEU A 339 -4.20 22.87 40.50
CA LEU A 339 -2.85 22.61 39.98
C LEU A 339 -1.95 21.86 40.98
N GLU A 340 -2.28 21.85 42.28
CA GLU A 340 -1.57 21.05 43.28
C GLU A 340 -1.70 19.54 43.03
N ILE A 341 -2.75 19.07 42.34
CA ILE A 341 -2.97 17.64 42.04
C ILE A 341 -2.18 17.19 40.80
N LEU A 342 -1.90 18.08 39.85
CA LEU A 342 -1.18 17.78 38.61
C LEU A 342 0.34 17.86 38.73
N CYS A 343 0.85 18.65 39.69
CA CYS A 343 2.27 18.87 39.93
C CYS A 343 2.88 17.93 40.98
N GLN A 344 2.10 17.07 41.64
CA GLN A 344 2.70 16.04 42.48
C GLN A 344 3.35 14.98 41.59
N PRO A 345 4.64 14.64 41.78
CA PRO A 345 5.17 13.41 41.21
C PRO A 345 4.34 12.29 41.83
N SER A 346 3.41 11.71 41.07
CA SER A 346 2.72 10.52 41.54
C SER A 346 3.79 9.45 41.67
N ALA A 347 4.27 9.24 42.88
CA ALA A 347 4.96 8.02 43.27
C ALA A 347 4.01 6.89 42.86
N VAL A 348 4.38 6.17 41.79
CA VAL A 348 3.61 5.08 41.19
C VAL A 348 2.34 5.56 40.47
N CYS A 349 2.32 5.39 39.15
CA CYS A 349 1.10 5.35 38.35
C CYS A 349 0.08 4.43 39.08
N PRO A 350 -1.06 4.91 39.58
CA PRO A 350 -1.88 4.17 40.54
C PRO A 350 -2.67 3.03 39.89
N PHE A 351 -2.37 2.69 38.64
CA PHE A 351 -2.98 1.58 37.93
C PHE A 351 -1.98 0.43 37.85
N SER A 352 -2.08 -0.48 38.82
CA SER A 352 -1.60 -1.85 38.60
C SER A 352 -2.32 -2.45 37.39
N ILE A 353 -1.68 -3.41 36.69
CA ILE A 353 -2.32 -4.18 35.61
C ILE A 353 -3.72 -4.67 36.04
N ALA A 354 -3.90 -5.01 37.31
CA ALA A 354 -5.19 -5.43 37.88
C ALA A 354 -6.28 -4.33 37.89
N GLN A 355 -5.92 -3.06 38.14
CA GLN A 355 -6.87 -1.94 38.09
C GLN A 355 -7.21 -1.54 36.65
N VAL A 356 -6.29 -1.71 35.71
CA VAL A 356 -6.56 -1.58 34.27
C VAL A 356 -7.58 -2.64 33.83
N THR A 357 -7.41 -3.90 34.24
CA THR A 357 -8.40 -4.96 33.99
C THR A 357 -9.75 -4.66 34.64
N GLN A 358 -9.77 -4.02 35.82
CA GLN A 358 -10.99 -3.64 36.52
C GLN A 358 -11.73 -2.44 35.90
N TYR A 359 -11.01 -1.49 35.30
CA TYR A 359 -11.61 -0.36 34.56
C TYR A 359 -12.38 -0.87 33.34
N TYR A 360 -11.76 -1.76 32.55
CA TYR A 360 -12.44 -2.40 31.42
C TYR A 360 -13.56 -3.36 31.87
N SER A 361 -13.38 -4.14 32.95
CA SER A 361 -14.46 -5.01 33.45
C SER A 361 -15.68 -4.23 33.96
N LYS A 362 -15.49 -3.04 34.52
CA LYS A 362 -16.59 -2.17 34.95
C LYS A 362 -17.29 -1.49 33.78
N ALA A 363 -16.57 -1.11 32.73
CA ALA A 363 -17.18 -0.61 31.49
C ALA A 363 -18.03 -1.69 30.78
N THR A 364 -17.64 -2.97 30.87
CA THR A 364 -18.47 -4.09 30.36
C THR A 364 -19.73 -4.34 31.20
N VAL A 365 -19.71 -4.02 32.51
CA VAL A 365 -20.83 -4.27 33.44
C VAL A 365 -21.77 -3.06 33.59
N ALA A 366 -21.33 -1.85 33.21
CA ALA A 366 -22.17 -0.64 33.23
C ALA A 366 -23.06 -0.47 32.00
N ASN A 367 -23.12 -1.47 31.11
CA ASN A 367 -24.25 -1.62 30.21
C ASN A 367 -25.45 -2.11 31.05
N ASN A 368 -26.17 -1.15 31.64
CA ASN A 368 -27.60 -1.31 31.85
C ASN A 368 -28.17 -1.77 30.51
N THR A 369 -28.41 -3.07 30.37
CA THR A 369 -29.20 -3.64 29.29
C THR A 369 -30.54 -2.96 29.30
N PRO A 370 -30.89 -2.10 28.33
CA PRO A 370 -32.29 -1.83 28.09
C PRO A 370 -32.84 -3.15 27.55
N GLU A 371 -33.85 -3.71 28.21
CA GLU A 371 -34.59 -4.93 27.83
C GLU A 371 -35.32 -4.81 26.47
N SER A 372 -34.80 -4.06 25.49
CA SER A 372 -35.43 -3.79 24.20
C SER A 372 -34.62 -4.22 22.96
N PHE A 373 -33.46 -4.88 23.12
CA PHE A 373 -32.68 -5.37 21.97
C PHE A 373 -33.12 -6.74 21.41
N THR A 374 -34.26 -7.30 21.83
CA THR A 374 -34.75 -8.62 21.37
C THR A 374 -35.70 -8.58 20.17
N LYS A 375 -35.77 -7.48 19.41
CA LYS A 375 -36.74 -7.42 18.30
C LYS A 375 -36.36 -6.47 17.16
N TRP A 376 -35.26 -6.75 16.47
CA TRP A 376 -35.02 -6.18 15.14
C TRP A 376 -35.09 -7.27 14.08
N ARG A 377 -36.17 -7.17 13.29
CA ARG A 377 -36.42 -7.98 12.10
C ARG A 377 -35.26 -7.81 11.13
N VAL A 378 -34.78 -8.95 10.64
CA VAL A 378 -33.93 -9.08 9.47
C VAL A 378 -34.47 -8.18 8.34
N TYR A 379 -33.74 -7.11 8.00
CA TYR A 379 -33.90 -6.46 6.71
C TYR A 379 -33.25 -7.39 5.67
N ARG A 380 -34.02 -8.35 5.15
CA ARG A 380 -33.69 -8.96 3.86
C ARG A 380 -33.95 -7.87 2.83
N GLY A 381 -32.88 -7.37 2.22
CA GLY A 381 -32.99 -6.57 1.00
C GLY A 381 -33.93 -7.27 0.03
N SER A 382 -34.91 -6.52 -0.44
CA SER A 382 -35.93 -6.91 -1.40
C SER A 382 -35.32 -7.68 -2.58
N GLN A 383 -35.69 -8.95 -2.72
CA GLN A 383 -35.64 -9.63 -4.01
C GLN A 383 -36.61 -8.92 -4.96
N ILE A 384 -36.06 -8.32 -6.01
CA ILE A 384 -36.85 -7.86 -7.15
C ILE A 384 -37.22 -9.11 -7.96
N HIS A 385 -38.48 -9.51 -7.91
CA HIS A 385 -39.08 -10.42 -8.88
C HIS A 385 -39.29 -9.67 -10.21
N ILE A 386 -38.53 -10.05 -11.24
CA ILE A 386 -38.87 -9.74 -12.63
C ILE A 386 -39.63 -10.96 -13.17
N PRO A 387 -40.86 -10.84 -13.68
CA PRO A 387 -41.53 -11.96 -14.33
C PRO A 387 -40.97 -12.09 -15.75
N LEU A 388 -40.20 -13.14 -16.00
CA LEU A 388 -39.85 -13.58 -17.35
C LEU A 388 -40.35 -15.01 -17.51
N ASP A 389 -41.29 -15.16 -18.42
CA ASP A 389 -41.92 -16.40 -18.85
C ASP A 389 -40.91 -17.15 -19.75
N ILE A 390 -40.29 -18.22 -19.24
CA ILE A 390 -39.07 -18.83 -19.81
C ILE A 390 -39.33 -19.95 -20.82
N THR A 391 -40.58 -20.31 -21.12
CA THR A 391 -40.82 -21.61 -21.80
C THR A 391 -40.83 -21.60 -23.33
N SER A 392 -40.75 -20.44 -24.00
CA SER A 392 -40.89 -20.36 -25.48
C SER A 392 -39.74 -19.68 -26.24
N VAL A 393 -38.70 -19.16 -25.56
CA VAL A 393 -37.58 -18.43 -26.19
C VAL A 393 -36.25 -19.22 -26.25
N VAL A 394 -36.21 -20.39 -25.60
CA VAL A 394 -34.97 -21.18 -25.38
C VAL A 394 -34.40 -21.83 -26.65
N CYS A 395 -35.16 -21.95 -27.74
CA CYS A 395 -34.68 -22.67 -28.92
C CYS A 395 -34.07 -21.78 -30.03
N LEU A 396 -34.26 -20.46 -30.01
CA LEU A 396 -33.79 -19.54 -31.07
C LEU A 396 -32.65 -18.59 -30.65
N THR A 397 -32.40 -18.45 -29.33
CA THR A 397 -31.38 -17.55 -28.77
C THR A 397 -30.04 -18.23 -28.44
N THR A 398 -30.01 -19.56 -28.36
CA THR A 398 -28.83 -20.35 -28.00
C THR A 398 -27.72 -20.32 -29.04
N THR A 399 -28.03 -20.09 -30.32
CA THR A 399 -27.01 -19.98 -31.38
C THR A 399 -26.34 -18.60 -31.45
N HIS A 400 -27.05 -17.52 -31.12
CA HIS A 400 -26.48 -16.16 -31.15
C HIS A 400 -25.68 -15.83 -29.88
N ALA A 401 -26.15 -16.27 -28.71
CA ALA A 401 -25.47 -16.00 -27.43
C ALA A 401 -24.12 -16.71 -27.32
N VAL A 402 -23.99 -17.93 -27.87
CA VAL A 402 -22.71 -18.68 -27.87
C VAL A 402 -21.69 -18.02 -28.80
N ALA A 403 -22.12 -17.50 -29.96
CA ALA A 403 -21.25 -16.75 -30.87
C ALA A 403 -20.79 -15.41 -30.27
N SER A 404 -21.67 -14.69 -29.55
CA SER A 404 -21.32 -13.46 -28.83
C SER A 404 -20.39 -13.72 -27.63
N LEU A 405 -20.56 -14.83 -26.91
CA LEU A 405 -19.68 -15.20 -25.80
C LEU A 405 -18.30 -15.67 -26.29
N MET A 406 -18.25 -16.39 -27.42
CA MET A 406 -17.01 -16.79 -28.08
C MET A 406 -16.24 -15.59 -28.66
N THR A 407 -16.94 -14.61 -29.22
CA THR A 407 -16.29 -13.38 -29.71
C THR A 407 -15.79 -12.49 -28.56
N MET A 408 -16.55 -12.37 -27.47
CA MET A 408 -16.10 -11.64 -26.27
C MET A 408 -14.90 -12.31 -25.58
N THR A 409 -14.89 -13.63 -25.48
CA THR A 409 -13.73 -14.37 -24.93
C THR A 409 -12.52 -14.30 -25.86
N ALA A 410 -12.71 -14.37 -27.19
CA ALA A 410 -11.62 -14.16 -28.15
C ALA A 410 -11.04 -12.74 -28.07
N LEU A 411 -11.88 -11.70 -27.95
CA LEU A 411 -11.44 -10.31 -27.77
C LEU A 411 -10.73 -10.09 -26.42
N TRP A 412 -11.18 -10.78 -25.36
CA TRP A 412 -10.51 -10.77 -24.06
C TRP A 412 -9.16 -11.50 -24.09
N MET A 413 -9.06 -12.64 -24.77
CA MET A 413 -7.79 -13.33 -24.98
C MET A 413 -6.83 -12.50 -25.83
N LEU A 414 -7.33 -11.84 -26.89
CA LEU A 414 -6.53 -10.97 -27.74
C LEU A 414 -6.00 -9.76 -26.97
N SER A 415 -6.85 -9.09 -26.18
CA SER A 415 -6.44 -7.95 -25.35
C SER A 415 -5.48 -8.36 -24.24
N SER A 416 -5.68 -9.53 -23.61
CA SER A 416 -4.76 -10.11 -22.63
C SER A 416 -3.40 -10.44 -23.26
N PHE A 417 -3.40 -11.00 -24.47
CA PHE A 417 -2.20 -11.29 -25.24
C PHE A 417 -1.46 -9.99 -25.63
N VAL A 418 -2.17 -8.98 -26.14
CA VAL A 418 -1.58 -7.66 -26.46
C VAL A 418 -0.98 -7.01 -25.20
N ARG A 419 -1.66 -7.09 -24.05
CA ARG A 419 -1.14 -6.58 -22.77
C ARG A 419 0.12 -7.33 -22.34
N TRP A 420 0.12 -8.65 -22.47
CA TRP A 420 1.30 -9.48 -22.19
C TRP A 420 2.47 -9.14 -23.12
N VAL A 421 2.23 -8.98 -24.42
CA VAL A 421 3.26 -8.56 -25.40
C VAL A 421 3.80 -7.17 -25.04
N ARG A 422 2.95 -6.21 -24.70
CA ARG A 422 3.38 -4.87 -24.24
C ARG A 422 4.25 -4.95 -22.99
N LEU A 423 3.87 -5.77 -22.01
CA LEU A 423 4.67 -5.99 -20.81
C LEU A 423 6.03 -6.60 -21.16
N LYS A 424 6.08 -7.54 -22.10
CA LYS A 424 7.35 -8.15 -22.56
C LYS A 424 8.23 -7.18 -23.32
N ILE A 425 7.66 -6.33 -24.17
CA ILE A 425 8.38 -5.24 -24.84
C ILE A 425 8.95 -4.27 -23.79
N TYR A 426 8.15 -3.89 -22.79
CA TYR A 426 8.60 -3.01 -21.72
C TYR A 426 9.72 -3.63 -20.88
N GLN A 427 9.57 -4.89 -20.46
CA GLN A 427 10.60 -5.64 -19.74
C GLN A 427 11.90 -5.73 -20.55
N TYR A 428 11.81 -6.01 -21.86
CA TYR A 428 12.94 -6.03 -22.77
C TYR A 428 13.62 -4.66 -22.85
N GLU A 429 12.85 -3.58 -23.02
CA GLU A 429 13.39 -2.23 -23.12
C GLU A 429 14.13 -1.81 -21.85
N VAL A 430 13.56 -2.10 -20.67
CA VAL A 430 14.16 -1.76 -19.38
C VAL A 430 15.39 -2.63 -19.08
N THR A 431 15.32 -3.94 -19.32
CA THR A 431 16.41 -4.89 -18.99
C THR A 431 17.67 -4.61 -19.80
N PHE A 432 17.52 -4.27 -21.08
CA PHE A 432 18.65 -3.99 -21.98
C PHE A 432 18.93 -2.49 -22.14
N ALA A 433 18.26 -1.63 -21.35
CA ALA A 433 18.37 -0.17 -21.40
C ALA A 433 18.10 0.45 -22.80
N ILE A 434 17.36 -0.25 -23.66
CA ILE A 434 17.06 0.16 -25.04
C ILE A 434 16.15 1.39 -25.06
N TYR A 435 15.41 1.65 -23.97
CA TYR A 435 14.61 2.88 -23.82
C TYR A 435 15.46 4.16 -23.82
N MET A 436 16.77 4.08 -23.57
CA MET A 436 17.69 5.21 -23.62
C MET A 436 18.17 5.53 -25.04
N LEU A 437 17.90 4.66 -26.01
CA LEU A 437 18.32 4.83 -27.40
C LEU A 437 17.29 5.66 -28.17
N THR A 438 17.77 6.43 -29.13
CA THR A 438 16.90 7.10 -30.10
C THR A 438 16.13 6.07 -30.95
N PRO A 439 14.99 6.44 -31.57
CA PRO A 439 14.22 5.51 -32.38
C PRO A 439 15.03 4.81 -33.49
N THR A 440 15.99 5.53 -34.09
CA THR A 440 16.88 4.99 -35.13
C THR A 440 17.88 4.00 -34.55
N GLU A 441 18.52 4.32 -33.42
CA GLU A 441 19.48 3.42 -32.75
C GLU A 441 18.79 2.14 -32.26
N LYS A 442 17.57 2.26 -31.72
CA LYS A 442 16.73 1.13 -31.32
C LYS A 442 16.38 0.23 -32.51
N PHE A 443 16.08 0.80 -33.67
CA PHE A 443 15.84 0.03 -34.89
C PHE A 443 17.09 -0.73 -35.34
N ILE A 444 18.26 -0.08 -35.34
CA ILE A 444 19.53 -0.70 -35.72
C ILE A 444 19.86 -1.84 -34.75
N PHE A 445 19.79 -1.59 -33.44
CA PHE A 445 20.08 -2.59 -32.40
C PHE A 445 19.18 -3.83 -32.53
N ASN A 446 17.87 -3.64 -32.67
CA ASN A 446 16.92 -4.75 -32.80
C ASN A 446 17.13 -5.54 -34.10
N SER A 447 17.53 -4.88 -35.19
CA SER A 447 17.84 -5.54 -36.45
C SER A 447 19.06 -6.44 -36.31
N LEU A 448 20.14 -5.95 -35.69
CA LEU A 448 21.35 -6.73 -35.44
C LEU A 448 21.08 -7.92 -34.49
N LEU A 449 20.33 -7.69 -33.41
CA LEU A 449 19.95 -8.75 -32.48
C LEU A 449 19.11 -9.83 -33.16
N LEU A 450 18.13 -9.43 -33.98
CA LEU A 450 17.31 -10.37 -34.74
C LEU A 450 18.17 -11.20 -35.69
N THR A 451 19.08 -10.57 -36.43
CA THR A 451 20.01 -11.28 -37.34
C THR A 451 20.92 -12.25 -36.58
N LEU A 452 21.44 -11.87 -35.43
CA LEU A 452 22.29 -12.74 -34.62
C LEU A 452 21.52 -13.96 -34.12
N VAL A 453 20.31 -13.75 -33.57
CA VAL A 453 19.47 -14.82 -33.06
C VAL A 453 19.03 -15.77 -34.17
N THR A 454 18.67 -15.26 -35.35
CA THR A 454 18.30 -16.11 -36.49
C THR A 454 19.48 -16.91 -37.00
N MET A 455 20.69 -16.33 -37.04
CA MET A 455 21.90 -17.04 -37.44
C MET A 455 22.25 -18.17 -36.45
N ILE A 456 22.15 -17.91 -35.13
CA ILE A 456 22.37 -18.93 -34.10
C ILE A 456 21.31 -20.02 -34.19
N ALA A 457 20.03 -19.67 -34.32
CA ALA A 457 18.95 -20.63 -34.45
C ALA A 457 19.09 -21.51 -35.69
N ALA A 458 19.46 -20.92 -36.83
CA ALA A 458 19.77 -21.65 -38.05
C ALA A 458 20.99 -22.58 -37.87
N GLY A 459 22.04 -22.11 -37.21
CA GLY A 459 23.22 -22.93 -36.90
C GLY A 459 22.87 -24.13 -36.01
N ILE A 460 22.08 -23.91 -34.96
CA ILE A 460 21.58 -24.99 -34.10
C ILE A 460 20.75 -25.98 -34.93
N TYR A 461 19.80 -25.49 -35.73
CA TYR A 461 18.92 -26.35 -36.51
C TYR A 461 19.67 -27.20 -37.54
N ILE A 462 20.67 -26.62 -38.22
CA ILE A 462 21.43 -27.30 -39.28
C ILE A 462 22.48 -28.26 -38.70
N TYR A 463 23.25 -27.84 -37.68
CA TYR A 463 24.46 -28.56 -37.26
C TYR A 463 24.29 -29.37 -35.97
N LEU A 464 23.37 -28.99 -35.07
CA LEU A 464 23.19 -29.71 -33.79
C LEU A 464 22.81 -31.19 -33.99
N PRO A 465 21.93 -31.58 -34.93
CA PRO A 465 21.57 -32.98 -35.11
C PRO A 465 22.78 -33.87 -35.45
N ASP A 466 23.67 -33.41 -36.34
CA ASP A 466 24.87 -34.15 -36.73
C ASP A 466 25.91 -34.20 -35.61
N HIS A 467 26.02 -33.11 -34.83
CA HIS A 467 26.91 -33.08 -33.68
C HIS A 467 26.44 -34.03 -32.56
N LEU A 468 25.14 -34.06 -32.26
CA LEU A 468 24.55 -35.00 -31.31
C LEU A 468 24.72 -36.46 -31.76
N ARG A 469 24.56 -36.76 -33.05
CA ARG A 469 24.84 -38.10 -33.60
C ARG A 469 26.29 -38.51 -33.39
N THR A 470 27.23 -37.60 -33.60
CA THR A 470 28.67 -37.86 -33.41
C THR A 470 28.98 -38.14 -31.94
N ILE A 471 28.45 -37.32 -31.03
CA ILE A 471 28.63 -37.49 -29.59
C ILE A 471 28.02 -38.82 -29.12
N TYR A 472 26.80 -39.14 -29.58
CA TYR A 472 26.15 -40.40 -29.29
C TYR A 472 26.96 -41.60 -29.80
N GLY A 473 27.52 -41.53 -31.01
CA GLY A 473 28.39 -42.56 -31.55
C GLY A 473 29.64 -42.81 -30.71
N HIS A 474 30.27 -41.75 -30.19
CA HIS A 474 31.41 -41.88 -29.28
C HIS A 474 31.00 -42.44 -27.91
N LEU A 475 29.90 -41.96 -27.33
CA LEU A 475 29.39 -42.47 -26.05
C LEU A 475 29.01 -43.96 -26.15
N TYR A 476 28.36 -44.35 -27.24
CA TYR A 476 28.02 -45.74 -27.51
C TYR A 476 29.27 -46.61 -27.68
N TYR A 477 30.29 -46.11 -28.38
CA TYR A 477 31.57 -46.81 -28.51
C TYR A 477 32.25 -47.02 -27.15
N TYR A 478 32.28 -46.01 -26.28
CA TYR A 478 32.85 -46.15 -24.93
C TYR A 478 32.05 -47.10 -24.03
N TRP A 479 30.74 -47.24 -24.26
CA TRP A 479 29.87 -48.13 -23.50
C TRP A 479 29.90 -49.58 -24.00
N ALA A 480 29.80 -49.78 -25.32
CA ALA A 480 29.57 -51.08 -25.95
C ALA A 480 30.79 -51.65 -26.68
N GLY A 481 31.86 -50.87 -26.87
CA GLY A 481 33.10 -51.31 -27.52
C GLY A 481 33.05 -51.44 -29.05
N GLU A 482 31.88 -51.30 -29.67
CA GLU A 482 31.69 -51.40 -31.12
C GLU A 482 31.39 -50.04 -31.76
N ARG A 483 32.05 -49.72 -32.88
CA ARG A 483 31.67 -48.56 -33.70
C ARG A 483 30.46 -48.95 -34.55
N THR A 484 29.28 -48.46 -34.19
CA THR A 484 28.12 -48.52 -35.07
C THR A 484 28.36 -47.65 -36.30
N LEU A 485 28.36 -48.25 -37.48
CA LEU A 485 28.54 -47.58 -38.78
C LEU A 485 27.24 -46.83 -39.14
N MET A 486 26.94 -45.75 -38.41
CA MET A 486 25.81 -44.85 -38.66
C MET A 486 26.16 -43.86 -39.79
N THR A 487 26.51 -44.39 -40.95
CA THR A 487 26.64 -43.62 -42.20
C THR A 487 25.87 -44.35 -43.29
N SER A 488 24.54 -44.22 -43.28
CA SER A 488 23.74 -44.23 -44.51
C SER A 488 22.25 -44.12 -44.20
N ARG A 489 21.56 -43.31 -45.01
CA ARG A 489 20.09 -43.22 -45.19
C ARG A 489 19.31 -42.08 -44.53
N LEU A 490 19.94 -40.93 -44.27
CA LEU A 490 19.27 -39.64 -44.47
C LEU A 490 20.32 -38.62 -44.91
N SER A 491 20.09 -37.94 -46.03
CA SER A 491 20.91 -36.80 -46.46
C SER A 491 20.96 -35.78 -45.32
N SER A 492 22.15 -35.34 -44.93
CA SER A 492 22.25 -34.24 -43.98
C SER A 492 21.65 -33.00 -44.64
N MET A 493 20.91 -32.18 -43.89
CA MET A 493 20.42 -30.91 -44.44
C MET A 493 21.58 -30.03 -44.92
N SER A 494 22.78 -30.19 -44.34
CA SER A 494 24.02 -29.55 -44.82
C SER A 494 24.41 -29.96 -46.25
N SER A 495 24.15 -31.20 -46.69
CA SER A 495 24.43 -31.61 -48.07
C SER A 495 23.43 -31.02 -49.08
N VAL A 496 22.17 -30.83 -48.66
CA VAL A 496 21.11 -30.23 -49.50
C VAL A 496 21.34 -28.73 -49.72
N PHE A 497 21.83 -28.01 -48.70
CA PHE A 497 22.16 -26.59 -48.84
C PHE A 497 23.47 -26.34 -49.60
N GLY A 498 24.45 -27.25 -49.52
CA GLY A 498 25.68 -27.18 -50.31
C GLY A 498 25.44 -27.29 -51.83
N GLU A 499 24.49 -28.12 -52.25
CA GLU A 499 24.08 -28.22 -53.67
C GLU A 499 23.30 -26.97 -54.15
N ALA A 500 22.56 -26.31 -53.26
CA ALA A 500 21.78 -25.10 -53.59
C ALA A 500 22.63 -23.83 -53.74
N THR A 501 23.84 -23.79 -53.17
CA THR A 501 24.77 -22.65 -53.28
C THR A 501 25.72 -22.72 -54.49
N ALA A 502 25.82 -23.87 -55.15
CA ALA A 502 26.66 -24.06 -56.35
C ALA A 502 26.34 -23.07 -57.50
N PRO A 503 25.09 -22.70 -57.80
CA PRO A 503 24.78 -21.71 -58.83
C PRO A 503 25.27 -20.30 -58.46
N LEU A 504 25.30 -19.95 -57.16
CA LEU A 504 25.74 -18.65 -56.66
C LEU A 504 27.27 -18.50 -56.72
N GLU A 505 28.01 -19.58 -56.49
CA GLU A 505 29.47 -19.62 -56.64
C GLU A 505 29.89 -19.41 -58.10
N VAL A 506 29.19 -20.05 -59.05
CA VAL A 506 29.42 -19.88 -60.49
C VAL A 506 29.12 -18.44 -60.94
N VAL A 507 28.07 -17.81 -60.40
CA VAL A 507 27.74 -16.40 -60.70
C VAL A 507 28.78 -15.44 -60.10
N TYR A 508 29.27 -15.72 -58.89
CA TYR A 508 30.33 -14.93 -58.26
C TYR A 508 31.65 -15.01 -59.03
N ASP A 509 32.07 -16.21 -59.45
CA ASP A 509 33.29 -16.38 -60.26
C ASP A 509 33.15 -15.78 -61.66
N THR A 510 31.97 -15.86 -62.26
CA THR A 510 31.68 -15.20 -63.56
C THR A 510 31.76 -13.68 -63.43
N ALA A 511 31.18 -13.10 -62.39
CA ALA A 511 31.24 -11.66 -62.13
C ALA A 511 32.68 -11.18 -61.83
N LYS A 512 33.43 -11.95 -61.04
CA LYS A 512 34.83 -11.68 -60.70
C LYS A 512 35.74 -11.74 -61.93
N ASN A 513 35.57 -12.73 -62.80
CA ASN A 513 36.34 -12.86 -64.03
C ASN A 513 35.97 -11.79 -65.07
N THR A 514 34.70 -11.38 -65.14
CA THR A 514 34.25 -10.28 -66.01
C THR A 514 34.80 -8.93 -65.53
N ALA A 515 34.83 -8.70 -64.20
CA ALA A 515 35.43 -7.49 -63.62
C ALA A 515 36.95 -7.43 -63.84
N ALA A 516 37.66 -8.56 -63.75
CA ALA A 516 39.08 -8.67 -64.05
C ALA A 516 39.40 -8.45 -65.54
N ALA A 517 38.58 -8.97 -66.45
CA ALA A 517 38.73 -8.74 -67.88
C ALA A 517 38.47 -7.27 -68.28
N THR A 518 37.51 -6.61 -67.62
CA THR A 518 37.20 -5.19 -67.86
C THR A 518 38.31 -4.26 -67.35
N THR A 519 38.96 -4.61 -66.23
CA THR A 519 40.11 -3.84 -65.71
C THR A 519 41.38 -4.03 -66.53
N HIS A 520 41.57 -5.18 -67.18
CA HIS A 520 42.70 -5.40 -68.09
C HIS A 520 42.54 -4.61 -69.41
N HIS A 521 41.31 -4.43 -69.91
CA HIS A 521 41.04 -3.70 -71.14
C HIS A 521 41.12 -2.17 -71.00
N LEU A 522 41.04 -1.65 -69.76
CA LEU A 522 41.21 -0.23 -69.40
C LEU A 522 42.67 0.15 -69.09
N GLY A 523 43.58 -0.83 -68.99
CA GLY A 523 45.01 -0.60 -68.78
C GLY A 523 45.85 -0.57 -70.05
N GLU A 524 45.26 -0.90 -71.21
CA GLU A 524 45.93 -0.92 -72.54
C GLU A 524 45.35 0.10 -73.54
N LEU A 525 44.57 1.08 -73.06
CA LEU A 525 44.22 2.33 -73.74
C LEU A 525 44.93 3.49 -73.04
#